data_AF-A0A067BGF9-F1
#
_entry.id   AF-A0A067BGF9-F1
#
_cell.length_a   1.000
_cell.length_b   1.000
_cell.length_c   1.000
_cell.angle_alpha   90.00
_cell.angle_beta   90.00
_cell.angle_gamma   90.00
#
_symmetry.space_group_name_H-M   'P 1'
#
loop_
_entity.id
_entity.type
_entity.pdbx_description
1 polymer ?
#
loop_
_entity_poly.entity_id
_entity_poly.type
_entity_poly.pdbx_seq_one_letter_code
_entity_poly.pdbx_strand_id
1 'polypeptide(L)'
;MATVVRFPTERVLPHFPEAIRTFLQLSVAFVSIHYLLWFWVAVAFLYYLYAIGYGYVSAAVVALYLPSYLNGAHRKLTPATGGMQWDGLRTHWLWKLMCEYVGLEIVREQELDATKQYIFGFHPHGILVLSRMSCYAGNWEQVHPGIEVRALGATPMFYVPLGRELCL
;
A
#
# COMPACT_ATOMS: atom_id res chain seq x y z
N MET A 1 23.39 -21.64 12.42
CA MET A 1 21.97 -21.52 12.84
C MET A 1 21.49 -20.16 12.40
N ALA A 2 20.41 -20.07 11.63
CA ALA A 2 19.82 -18.78 11.29
C ALA A 2 19.14 -18.21 12.54
N THR A 3 19.45 -16.96 12.88
CA THR A 3 18.83 -16.28 14.03
C THR A 3 17.43 -15.87 13.63
N VAL A 4 16.42 -16.52 14.22
CA VAL A 4 15.02 -16.13 14.05
C VAL A 4 14.81 -14.79 14.75
N VAL A 5 14.40 -13.76 14.00
CA VAL A 5 14.10 -12.43 14.54
C VAL A 5 12.60 -12.15 14.37
N ARG A 6 11.94 -11.72 15.44
CA ARG A 6 10.52 -11.35 15.42
C ARG A 6 10.36 -9.84 15.40
N PHE A 7 9.43 -9.37 14.58
CA PHE A 7 9.07 -7.97 14.44
C PHE A 7 7.57 -7.84 14.75
N PRO A 8 7.22 -7.63 16.04
CA PRO A 8 5.83 -7.45 16.43
C PRO A 8 5.33 -6.06 16.02
N THR A 9 4.04 -5.95 15.70
CA THR A 9 3.44 -4.63 15.48
C THR A 9 3.37 -3.85 16.80
N GLU A 10 3.93 -2.64 16.81
CA GLU A 10 3.83 -1.72 17.95
C GLU A 10 2.41 -1.18 18.12
N ARG A 11 2.02 -0.95 19.37
CA ARG A 11 0.73 -0.32 19.70
C ARG A 11 0.71 1.13 19.20
N VAL A 12 -0.27 1.47 18.36
CA VAL A 12 -0.41 2.80 17.78
C VAL A 12 -1.43 3.62 18.57
N LEU A 13 -1.19 4.93 18.69
CA LEU A 13 -2.06 5.87 19.41
C LEU A 13 -2.37 5.43 20.87
N PRO A 14 -1.35 5.07 21.69
CA PRO A 14 -1.57 4.49 23.01
C PRO A 14 -2.27 5.44 24.00
N HIS A 15 -2.25 6.74 23.73
CA HIS A 15 -2.88 7.77 24.58
C HIS A 15 -4.39 7.92 24.35
N PHE A 16 -4.95 7.30 23.30
CA PHE A 16 -6.38 7.39 23.00
C PHE A 16 -7.18 6.30 23.72
N PRO A 17 -8.45 6.58 24.08
CA PRO A 17 -9.37 5.54 24.57
C PRO A 17 -9.51 4.37 23.59
N GLU A 18 -9.65 3.16 24.10
CA GLU A 18 -9.68 1.94 23.29
C GLU A 18 -10.78 1.98 22.23
N ALA A 19 -11.98 2.45 22.57
CA ALA A 19 -13.09 2.57 21.62
C ALA A 19 -12.75 3.46 20.40
N ILE A 20 -12.03 4.57 20.62
CA ILE A 20 -11.60 5.47 19.53
C ILE A 20 -10.54 4.77 18.68
N ARG A 21 -9.59 4.09 19.30
CA ARG A 21 -8.54 3.35 18.60
C ARG A 21 -9.13 2.26 17.73
N THR A 22 -10.01 1.42 18.28
CA THR A 22 -10.71 0.36 17.54
C THR A 22 -11.52 0.94 16.38
N PHE A 23 -12.23 2.06 16.60
CA PHE A 23 -12.96 2.73 15.53
C PHE A 23 -12.04 3.21 14.39
N LEU A 24 -10.91 3.85 14.72
CA LEU A 24 -9.93 4.31 13.73
C LEU A 24 -9.30 3.13 12.98
N GLN A 25 -8.90 2.09 13.70
CA GLN A 25 -8.35 0.86 13.15
C GLN A 25 -9.32 0.20 12.17
N LEU A 26 -10.58 0.01 12.58
CA LEU A 26 -11.63 -0.55 11.75
C LEU A 26 -11.91 0.33 10.52
N SER A 27 -11.94 1.65 10.69
CA SER A 27 -12.17 2.59 9.58
C SER A 27 -11.06 2.51 8.55
N VAL A 28 -9.80 2.53 8.99
CA VAL A 28 -8.64 2.39 8.11
C VAL A 28 -8.67 1.02 7.43
N ALA A 29 -8.83 -0.06 8.19
CA ALA A 29 -8.91 -1.40 7.62
C ALA A 29 -10.03 -1.51 6.58
N PHE A 30 -11.23 -1.02 6.89
CA PHE A 30 -12.38 -1.02 6.00
C PHE A 30 -12.09 -0.23 4.71
N VAL A 31 -11.58 1.00 4.82
CA VAL A 31 -11.26 1.80 3.63
C VAL A 31 -10.17 1.11 2.82
N SER A 32 -9.12 0.61 3.46
CA SER A 32 -7.97 -0.04 2.82
C SER A 32 -8.33 -1.32 2.08
N ILE A 33 -9.15 -2.21 2.64
CA ILE A 33 -9.56 -3.44 1.93
C ILE A 33 -10.46 -3.13 0.72
N HIS A 34 -11.16 -2.00 0.72
CA HIS A 34 -12.03 -1.58 -0.38
C HIS A 34 -11.31 -0.68 -1.41
N TYR A 35 -10.00 -0.84 -1.60
CA TYR A 35 -9.24 0.01 -2.54
C TYR A 35 -9.75 -0.04 -3.99
N LEU A 36 -10.45 -1.11 -4.40
CA LEU A 36 -11.11 -1.18 -5.71
C LEU A 36 -12.28 -0.20 -5.86
N LEU A 37 -12.86 0.26 -4.75
CA LEU A 37 -13.92 1.27 -4.74
C LEU A 37 -13.38 2.70 -4.73
N TRP A 38 -12.10 2.89 -4.40
CA TRP A 38 -11.50 4.23 -4.29
C TRP A 38 -11.61 5.01 -5.60
N PHE A 39 -11.43 4.33 -6.74
CA PHE A 39 -11.63 4.91 -8.06
C PHE A 39 -13.03 5.50 -8.23
N TRP A 40 -14.07 4.75 -7.87
CA TRP A 40 -15.46 5.20 -8.01
C TRP A 40 -15.79 6.37 -7.08
N VAL A 41 -15.27 6.35 -5.85
CA VAL A 41 -15.39 7.47 -4.92
C VAL A 41 -14.72 8.74 -5.47
N ALA A 42 -13.51 8.60 -6.03
CA ALA A 42 -12.80 9.71 -6.66
C ALA A 42 -13.55 10.27 -7.88
N VAL A 43 -14.08 9.40 -8.75
CA VAL A 43 -14.90 9.83 -9.91
C VAL A 43 -16.15 10.56 -9.45
N ALA A 44 -16.88 10.03 -8.46
CA ALA A 44 -18.06 10.68 -7.91
C ALA A 44 -17.73 12.06 -7.32
N PHE A 45 -16.60 12.19 -6.62
CA PHE A 45 -16.14 13.46 -6.07
C PHE A 45 -15.75 14.47 -7.17
N LEU A 46 -15.02 14.04 -8.21
CA LEU A 46 -14.68 14.89 -9.35
C LEU A 46 -15.93 15.33 -10.13
N TYR A 47 -16.92 14.45 -10.28
CA TYR A 47 -18.21 14.78 -10.87
C TYR A 47 -18.99 15.78 -10.02
N TYR A 48 -19.01 15.59 -8.70
CA TYR A 48 -19.62 16.53 -7.77
C TYR A 48 -19.02 17.93 -7.93
N LEU A 49 -17.68 18.06 -7.90
CA LEU A 49 -17.00 19.34 -8.13
C LEU A 49 -17.38 19.97 -9.48
N TYR A 50 -17.49 19.17 -10.54
CA TYR A 50 -17.98 19.63 -11.83
C TYR A 50 -19.41 20.17 -11.74
N ALA A 51 -20.32 19.43 -11.09
CA ALA A 51 -21.74 19.77 -10.96
C ALA A 51 -21.98 21.08 -10.17
N ILE A 52 -21.12 21.41 -9.21
CA ILE A 52 -21.19 22.67 -8.44
C ILE A 52 -20.39 23.82 -9.07
N GLY A 53 -19.95 23.69 -10.32
CA GLY A 53 -19.30 24.77 -11.10
C GLY A 53 -17.76 24.79 -11.04
N TYR A 54 -17.13 23.85 -10.32
CA TYR A 54 -15.67 23.74 -10.20
C TYR A 54 -15.07 22.72 -11.20
N GLY A 55 -15.67 22.59 -12.39
CA GLY A 55 -15.23 21.62 -13.40
C GLY A 55 -13.76 21.76 -13.84
N TYR A 56 -13.22 22.99 -13.80
CA TYR A 56 -11.81 23.24 -14.09
C TYR A 56 -10.87 22.57 -13.07
N VAL A 57 -11.28 22.45 -11.80
CA VAL A 57 -10.52 21.72 -10.78
C VAL A 57 -10.49 20.24 -11.11
N SER A 58 -11.64 19.65 -11.47
CA SER A 58 -11.71 18.25 -11.86
C SER A 58 -10.86 17.96 -13.09
N ALA A 59 -10.93 18.81 -14.11
CA ALA A 59 -10.11 18.70 -15.31
C ALA A 59 -8.61 18.82 -15.00
N ALA A 60 -8.22 19.77 -14.14
CA ALA A 60 -6.83 19.95 -13.72
C ALA A 60 -6.30 18.72 -12.97
N VAL A 61 -7.07 18.15 -12.03
CA VAL A 61 -6.67 16.93 -11.31
C VAL A 61 -6.45 15.76 -12.26
N VAL A 62 -7.36 15.54 -13.22
CA VAL A 62 -7.21 14.48 -14.23
C VAL A 62 -5.99 14.74 -15.13
N ALA A 63 -5.80 15.98 -15.59
CA ALA A 63 -4.68 16.38 -16.43
C ALA A 63 -3.33 16.17 -15.73
N LEU A 64 -3.24 16.48 -14.43
CA LEU A 64 -2.04 16.27 -13.62
C LEU A 64 -1.77 14.79 -13.31
N TYR A 65 -2.81 13.96 -13.20
CA TYR A 65 -2.68 12.53 -12.95
C TYR A 65 -2.26 11.73 -14.20
N LEU A 66 -2.76 12.12 -15.38
CA LEU A 66 -2.55 11.40 -16.66
C LEU A 66 -1.10 11.01 -16.96
N PRO A 67 -0.09 11.90 -16.81
CA PRO A 67 1.31 11.52 -17.05
C PRO A 67 1.78 10.37 -16.17
N SER A 68 1.39 10.35 -14.89
CA SER A 68 1.74 9.27 -13.96
C SER A 68 1.04 7.97 -14.36
N TYR A 69 -0.21 8.03 -14.81
CA TYR A 69 -0.97 6.85 -15.23
C TYR A 69 -0.38 6.20 -16.49
N LEU A 70 0.01 7.01 -17.48
CA LEU A 70 0.46 6.57 -18.80
C LEU A 70 1.95 6.20 -18.89
N ASN A 71 2.75 6.41 -17.84
CA ASN A 71 4.20 6.20 -17.87
C ASN A 71 4.67 4.74 -17.95
N GLY A 72 3.76 3.76 -17.85
CA GLY A 72 4.11 2.33 -17.93
C GLY A 72 4.93 1.80 -16.75
N ALA A 73 4.96 2.49 -15.60
CA ALA A 73 5.76 2.12 -14.43
C ALA A 73 5.53 0.69 -13.93
N HIS A 74 4.30 0.16 -14.06
CA HIS A 74 3.94 -1.21 -13.68
C HIS A 74 4.65 -2.31 -14.48
N ARG A 75 5.28 -1.96 -15.62
CA ARG A 75 6.02 -2.91 -16.48
C ARG A 75 7.53 -2.90 -16.22
N LYS A 76 8.00 -2.02 -15.34
CA LYS A 76 9.43 -1.86 -15.01
C LYS A 76 9.69 -2.52 -13.68
N LEU A 77 10.92 -2.98 -13.41
CA LEU A 77 11.23 -3.75 -12.19
C LEU A 77 11.89 -2.91 -11.08
N THR A 78 12.62 -1.85 -11.44
CA THR A 78 13.33 -0.99 -10.48
C THR A 78 13.07 0.49 -10.76
N PRO A 79 13.25 1.40 -9.79
CA PRO A 79 13.26 2.85 -10.04
C PRO A 79 14.22 3.25 -11.16
N ALA A 80 15.41 2.64 -11.19
CA ALA A 80 16.42 2.87 -12.23
C ALA A 80 15.95 2.54 -13.66
N THR A 81 14.95 1.66 -13.80
CA THR A 81 14.36 1.28 -15.10
C THR A 81 13.05 2.00 -15.42
N GLY A 82 12.68 3.02 -14.63
CA GLY A 82 11.43 3.78 -14.78
C GLY A 82 10.26 3.19 -13.98
N GLY A 83 10.54 2.28 -13.06
CA GLY A 83 9.59 1.88 -12.04
C GLY A 83 9.20 3.02 -11.13
N MET A 84 7.98 3.02 -10.65
CA MET A 84 7.57 3.92 -9.56
C MET A 84 7.22 3.07 -8.36
N GLN A 85 7.68 3.52 -7.19
CA GLN A 85 7.20 3.11 -5.89
C GLN A 85 6.82 4.37 -5.14
N TRP A 86 5.71 4.33 -4.43
CA TRP A 86 5.27 5.47 -3.63
C TRP A 86 5.61 5.22 -2.18
N ASP A 87 6.89 5.38 -1.82
CA ASP A 87 7.36 5.07 -0.47
C ASP A 87 6.62 5.88 0.60
N GLY A 88 6.31 7.15 0.35
CA GLY A 88 5.52 7.97 1.26
C GLY A 88 4.12 7.39 1.51
N LEU A 89 3.51 6.76 0.51
CA LEU A 89 2.26 6.03 0.67
C LEU A 89 2.52 4.70 1.37
N ARG A 90 3.40 3.84 0.83
CA ARG A 90 3.64 2.47 1.30
C ARG A 90 4.13 2.40 2.75
N THR A 91 5.00 3.31 3.15
CA THR A 91 5.58 3.39 4.51
C THR A 91 4.78 4.28 5.45
N HIS A 92 3.66 4.84 5.00
CA HIS A 92 2.85 5.75 5.81
C HIS A 92 2.40 5.12 7.13
N TRP A 93 2.44 5.90 8.22
CA TRP A 93 2.13 5.39 9.56
C TRP A 93 0.70 4.89 9.72
N LEU A 94 -0.25 5.36 8.89
CA LEU A 94 -1.65 4.90 8.89
C LEU A 94 -1.75 3.37 8.73
N TRP A 95 -0.86 2.75 7.98
CA TRP A 95 -0.84 1.29 7.81
C TRP A 95 -0.55 0.55 9.12
N LYS A 96 0.11 1.19 10.10
CA LYS A 96 0.34 0.60 11.42
C LYS A 96 -0.97 0.35 12.17
N LEU A 97 -1.99 1.20 11.99
CA LEU A 97 -3.33 0.96 12.56
C LEU A 97 -3.91 -0.35 12.04
N MET A 98 -3.74 -0.61 10.74
CA MET A 98 -4.22 -1.83 10.11
C MET A 98 -3.39 -3.06 10.50
N CYS A 99 -2.06 -2.92 10.60
CA CYS A 99 -1.17 -3.97 11.10
C CYS A 99 -1.54 -4.37 12.53
N GLU A 100 -1.83 -3.39 13.39
CA GLU A 100 -2.22 -3.65 14.78
C GLU A 100 -3.60 -4.33 14.84
N TYR A 101 -4.56 -3.85 14.05
CA TYR A 101 -5.91 -4.40 13.98
C TYR A 101 -5.93 -5.89 13.62
N VAL A 102 -5.09 -6.31 12.66
CA VAL A 102 -5.02 -7.73 12.25
C VAL A 102 -4.06 -8.55 13.11
N GLY A 103 -3.38 -7.94 14.08
CA GLY A 103 -2.36 -8.60 14.88
C GLY A 103 -1.16 -9.10 14.05
N LEU A 104 -0.68 -8.28 13.11
CA LEU A 104 0.42 -8.66 12.23
C LEU A 104 1.69 -8.94 13.04
N GLU A 105 2.26 -10.12 12.82
CA GLU A 105 3.57 -10.52 13.31
C GLU A 105 4.43 -10.96 12.13
N ILE A 106 5.64 -10.42 12.02
CA ILE A 106 6.61 -10.83 10.99
C ILE A 106 7.75 -11.58 11.66
N VAL A 107 7.99 -12.80 11.19
CA VAL A 107 9.08 -13.65 11.65
C VAL A 107 10.10 -13.78 10.53
N ARG A 108 11.30 -13.28 10.75
CA ARG A 108 12.43 -13.43 9.83
C ARG A 108 13.20 -14.68 10.19
N GLU A 109 13.04 -15.72 9.37
CA GLU A 109 13.71 -17.00 9.58
C GLU A 109 15.16 -17.01 9.09
N GLN A 110 15.48 -16.18 8.10
CA GLN A 110 16.80 -16.10 7.50
C GLN A 110 17.14 -14.68 7.05
N GLU A 111 18.41 -14.30 7.19
CA GLU A 111 18.94 -13.09 6.55
C GLU A 111 19.08 -13.28 5.05
N LEU A 112 18.60 -12.30 4.29
CA LEU A 112 18.66 -12.33 2.84
C LEU A 112 19.89 -11.57 2.35
N ASP A 113 20.48 -12.06 1.27
CA ASP A 113 21.62 -11.46 0.60
C ASP A 113 21.12 -10.41 -0.40
N ALA A 114 21.43 -9.15 -0.17
CA ALA A 114 20.96 -8.03 -1.01
C ALA A 114 21.47 -8.10 -2.46
N THR A 115 22.44 -8.97 -2.78
CA THR A 115 22.90 -9.20 -4.15
C THR A 115 22.04 -10.18 -4.94
N LYS A 116 21.07 -10.83 -4.29
CA LYS A 116 20.19 -11.85 -4.88
C LYS A 116 18.77 -11.35 -5.09
N GLN A 117 18.07 -12.02 -6.00
CA GLN A 117 16.65 -11.78 -6.26
C GLN A 117 15.79 -12.83 -5.56
N TYR A 118 14.69 -12.36 -4.99
CA TYR A 118 13.76 -13.19 -4.22
C TYR A 118 12.33 -12.96 -4.68
N ILE A 119 11.52 -14.02 -4.64
CA ILE A 119 10.08 -13.95 -4.88
C ILE A 119 9.39 -14.43 -3.61
N PHE A 120 8.54 -13.57 -3.05
CA PHE A 120 7.74 -13.87 -1.87
C PHE A 120 6.31 -14.19 -2.28
N GLY A 121 5.84 -15.37 -1.90
CA GLY A 121 4.44 -15.76 -2.05
C GLY A 121 3.62 -15.27 -0.87
N PHE A 122 2.43 -14.73 -1.14
CA PHE A 122 1.46 -14.33 -0.14
C PHE A 122 0.33 -15.35 -0.07
N HIS A 123 0.09 -15.95 1.11
CA HIS A 123 -0.96 -16.93 1.33
C HIS A 123 -1.68 -16.69 2.68
N PRO A 124 -3.02 -16.82 2.76
CA PRO A 124 -3.94 -17.15 1.66
C PRO A 124 -4.05 -16.02 0.62
N HIS A 125 -4.17 -16.40 -0.65
CA HIS A 125 -4.37 -15.45 -1.74
C HIS A 125 -5.86 -15.24 -1.99
N GLY A 126 -6.32 -13.99 -1.90
CA GLY A 126 -7.65 -13.55 -2.33
C GLY A 126 -7.55 -12.42 -3.34
N ILE A 127 -8.69 -11.95 -3.86
CA ILE A 127 -8.73 -10.74 -4.70
C ILE A 127 -8.08 -9.54 -3.98
N LEU A 128 -8.21 -9.50 -2.65
CA LEU A 128 -7.63 -8.52 -1.75
C LEU A 128 -6.50 -9.19 -0.97
N VAL A 129 -5.25 -9.09 -1.44
CA VAL A 129 -4.09 -9.72 -0.80
C VAL A 129 -3.70 -8.94 0.47
N LEU A 130 -4.43 -9.19 1.56
CA LEU A 130 -4.27 -8.51 2.84
C LEU A 130 -2.88 -8.75 3.47
N SER A 131 -2.33 -9.96 3.30
CA SER A 131 -1.01 -10.33 3.80
C SER A 131 0.12 -9.47 3.22
N ARG A 132 -0.13 -8.76 2.10
CA ARG A 132 0.82 -7.80 1.53
C ARG A 132 1.15 -6.66 2.48
N MET A 133 0.33 -6.40 3.51
CA MET A 133 0.63 -5.41 4.55
C MET A 133 1.96 -5.65 5.28
N SER A 134 2.50 -6.88 5.26
CA SER A 134 3.87 -7.14 5.76
C SER A 134 4.94 -6.33 5.01
N CYS A 135 4.62 -5.80 3.83
CA CYS A 135 5.50 -4.94 3.05
C CYS A 135 5.21 -3.43 3.17
N TYR A 136 4.20 -3.05 3.97
CA TYR A 136 3.77 -1.66 4.19
C TYR A 136 4.18 -1.20 5.60
N ALA A 137 3.85 0.04 5.95
CA ALA A 137 4.12 0.63 7.26
C ALA A 137 5.61 0.76 7.63
N GLY A 138 6.51 0.54 6.67
CA GLY A 138 7.95 0.43 6.91
C GLY A 138 8.40 -0.93 7.41
N ASN A 139 7.49 -1.92 7.45
CA ASN A 139 7.77 -3.26 7.98
C ASN A 139 8.85 -3.98 7.16
N TRP A 140 8.78 -3.90 5.82
CA TRP A 140 9.76 -4.55 4.96
C TRP A 140 11.17 -4.00 5.18
N GLU A 141 11.29 -2.68 5.24
CA GLU A 141 12.56 -1.98 5.43
C GLU A 141 13.22 -2.36 6.76
N GLN A 142 12.41 -2.57 7.80
CA GLN A 142 12.90 -3.01 9.11
C GLN A 142 13.37 -4.47 9.09
N VAL A 143 12.63 -5.34 8.40
CA VAL A 143 12.91 -6.79 8.37
C VAL A 143 14.09 -7.11 7.43
N HIS A 144 14.13 -6.44 6.27
CA HIS A 144 15.08 -6.65 5.18
C HIS A 144 15.69 -5.31 4.71
N PRO A 145 16.57 -4.71 5.54
CA PRO A 145 17.19 -3.43 5.19
C PRO A 145 18.04 -3.55 3.92
N GLY A 146 17.89 -2.58 3.02
CA GLY A 146 18.65 -2.52 1.75
C GLY A 146 18.14 -3.45 0.65
N ILE A 147 17.01 -4.15 0.85
CA ILE A 147 16.37 -4.98 -0.17
C ILE A 147 15.07 -4.32 -0.60
N GLU A 148 14.98 -3.91 -1.86
CA GLU A 148 13.76 -3.32 -2.41
C GLU A 148 12.65 -4.36 -2.56
N VAL A 149 11.42 -4.00 -2.19
CA VAL A 149 10.23 -4.84 -2.38
C VAL A 149 9.34 -4.29 -3.47
N ARG A 150 8.83 -5.16 -4.33
CA ARG A 150 7.87 -4.86 -5.38
C ARG A 150 6.66 -5.76 -5.23
N ALA A 151 5.47 -5.16 -5.28
CA ALA A 151 4.25 -5.96 -5.37
C ALA A 151 4.13 -6.54 -6.79
N LEU A 152 4.02 -7.86 -6.87
CA LEU A 152 3.58 -8.56 -8.07
C LEU A 152 2.10 -8.88 -7.92
N GLY A 153 1.30 -8.52 -8.91
CA GLY A 153 -0.14 -8.70 -8.88
C GLY A 153 -0.72 -8.91 -10.27
N ALA A 154 -2.00 -9.27 -10.33
CA ALA A 154 -2.70 -9.44 -11.59
C ALA A 154 -2.72 -8.13 -12.38
N THR A 155 -2.43 -8.20 -13.69
CA THR A 155 -2.36 -7.06 -14.61
C THR A 155 -3.51 -6.03 -14.47
N PRO A 156 -4.78 -6.41 -14.29
CA PRO A 156 -5.88 -5.45 -14.14
C PRO A 156 -5.72 -4.44 -12.99
N MET A 157 -5.03 -4.85 -11.92
CA MET A 157 -4.79 -4.00 -10.73
C MET A 157 -4.02 -2.72 -11.04
N PHE A 158 -3.19 -2.75 -12.09
CA PHE A 158 -2.39 -1.61 -12.52
C PHE A 158 -3.13 -0.65 -13.45
N TYR A 159 -4.39 -0.93 -13.78
CA TYR A 159 -5.26 -0.09 -14.61
C TYR A 159 -6.45 0.51 -13.84
N VAL A 160 -6.55 0.27 -12.53
CA VAL A 160 -7.54 0.92 -11.66
C VAL A 160 -6.84 2.06 -10.92
N PRO A 161 -7.15 3.35 -11.20
CA PRO A 161 -6.52 4.47 -10.48
C PRO A 161 -6.71 4.37 -8.96
N LEU A 162 -5.74 4.88 -8.20
CA LEU A 162 -5.60 4.78 -6.74
C LEU A 162 -5.27 3.36 -6.24
N GLY A 163 -5.94 2.33 -6.78
CA GLY A 163 -5.54 0.93 -6.56
C GLY A 163 -4.18 0.61 -7.18
N ARG A 164 -3.90 1.20 -8.34
CA ARG A 164 -2.62 1.14 -9.06
C ARG A 164 -1.48 1.64 -8.20
N GLU A 165 -1.62 2.82 -7.60
CA GLU A 165 -0.57 3.45 -6.79
C GLU A 165 -0.28 2.67 -5.50
N LEU A 166 -1.26 1.94 -4.97
CA LEU A 166 -0.98 0.95 -3.92
C LEU A 166 -0.14 -0.22 -4.42
N CYS A 167 -0.27 -0.62 -5.69
CA CYS A 167 0.43 -1.78 -6.25
C CYS A 167 1.79 -1.44 -6.88
N LEU A 168 2.11 -0.16 -7.06
CA LEU A 168 3.38 0.32 -7.63
C LEU A 168 4.48 0.42 -6.57
#